data_AF-A0A101NYQ3-F1
#
_entry.id   AF-A0A101NYQ3-F1
#
_cell.length_a   1.000
_cell.length_b   1.000
_cell.length_c   1.000
_cell.angle_alpha   90.00
_cell.angle_beta   90.00
_cell.angle_gamma   90.00
#
_symmetry.space_group_name_H-M   'P 1'
#
loop_
_entity.id
_entity.type
_entity.pdbx_description
1 polymer ?
#
loop_
_entity_poly.entity_id
_entity_poly.type
_entity_poly.pdbx_seq_one_letter_code
_entity_poly.pdbx_strand_id
1 'polypeptide(L)'
;MSRTPRPLVTTLATLALAAAGLTVTTGSAHAAGCSQSYLPLPDPACTPGDLNPDVTQSTIGSTICVSGWTATVRPPSSYTTALKKKQIVEYGYSDTSLSDYEEDHFVPLELGGAPRSEQNLWPEPHYGNETSADKDSVENKLKKAVCADEVSLTDAQKAMMTDWTTALSSLGLS
;
A
#
# COMPACT_ATOMS: atom_id res chain seq x y z
N MET A 1 -83.11 -53.50 -16.47
CA MET A 1 -82.14 -53.45 -15.36
C MET A 1 -80.73 -53.42 -15.94
N SER A 2 -79.77 -52.76 -15.28
CA SER A 2 -78.35 -52.53 -15.67
C SER A 2 -78.12 -51.18 -16.37
N ARG A 3 -77.88 -50.10 -15.60
CA ARG A 3 -76.61 -49.61 -15.00
C ARG A 3 -75.80 -48.74 -15.96
N THR A 4 -75.97 -47.42 -15.81
CA THR A 4 -75.12 -46.34 -16.32
C THR A 4 -73.74 -46.34 -15.64
N PRO A 5 -72.67 -45.98 -16.36
CA PRO A 5 -71.46 -45.43 -15.75
C PRO A 5 -71.25 -43.97 -16.14
N ARG A 6 -71.03 -43.11 -15.14
CA ARG A 6 -70.43 -41.78 -15.26
C ARG A 6 -68.90 -41.92 -15.30
N PRO A 7 -68.17 -41.20 -16.17
CA PRO A 7 -66.76 -40.94 -15.93
C PRO A 7 -66.60 -39.69 -15.04
N LEU A 8 -65.78 -39.85 -14.01
CA LEU A 8 -65.30 -38.80 -13.11
C LEU A 8 -64.32 -37.88 -13.84
N VAL A 9 -64.47 -36.57 -13.58
CA VAL A 9 -63.46 -35.55 -13.86
C VAL A 9 -62.46 -35.59 -12.70
N THR A 10 -61.19 -35.89 -13.00
CA THR A 10 -60.11 -35.81 -12.01
C THR A 10 -59.19 -34.66 -12.40
N THR A 11 -59.37 -33.52 -11.73
CA THR A 11 -58.46 -32.37 -11.78
C THR A 11 -57.17 -32.73 -11.02
N LEU A 12 -56.05 -32.80 -11.74
CA LEU A 12 -54.72 -32.89 -11.13
C LEU A 12 -54.28 -31.50 -10.66
N ALA A 13 -54.29 -31.27 -9.35
CA ALA A 13 -53.62 -30.14 -8.73
C ALA A 13 -52.17 -30.56 -8.40
N THR A 14 -51.19 -30.06 -9.15
CA THR A 14 -49.77 -30.24 -8.83
C THR A 14 -49.34 -29.21 -7.79
N LEU A 15 -49.01 -29.69 -6.59
CA LEU A 15 -48.40 -28.94 -5.49
C LEU A 15 -46.98 -28.52 -5.89
N ALA A 16 -46.72 -27.21 -5.99
CA ALA A 16 -45.37 -26.70 -6.18
C ALA A 16 -44.64 -26.67 -4.81
N LEU A 17 -43.59 -27.47 -4.68
CA LEU A 17 -42.69 -27.43 -3.52
C LEU A 17 -41.74 -26.23 -3.66
N ALA A 18 -41.98 -25.17 -2.90
CA ALA A 18 -41.04 -24.06 -2.80
C ALA A 18 -39.87 -24.48 -1.89
N ALA A 19 -38.71 -24.74 -2.48
CA ALA A 19 -37.46 -24.89 -1.74
C ALA A 19 -37.02 -23.51 -1.22
N ALA A 20 -37.14 -23.29 0.09
CA ALA A 20 -36.59 -22.12 0.75
C ALA A 20 -35.06 -22.22 0.74
N GLY A 21 -34.40 -21.43 -0.11
CA GLY A 21 -32.94 -21.31 -0.13
C GLY A 21 -32.46 -20.53 1.08
N LEU A 22 -31.67 -21.16 1.94
CA LEU A 22 -30.90 -20.49 2.98
C LEU A 22 -29.60 -19.96 2.35
N THR A 23 -29.59 -18.69 1.93
CA THR A 23 -28.35 -18.02 1.54
C THR A 23 -27.59 -17.63 2.80
N VAL A 24 -26.60 -18.44 3.18
CA VAL A 24 -25.58 -18.03 4.16
C VAL A 24 -24.76 -16.94 3.49
N THR A 25 -25.01 -15.67 3.82
CA THR A 25 -24.08 -14.59 3.50
C THR A 25 -22.87 -14.79 4.40
N THR A 26 -21.86 -15.51 3.92
CA THR A 26 -20.53 -15.45 4.51
C THR A 26 -20.12 -13.98 4.42
N GLY A 27 -20.11 -13.29 5.57
CA GLY A 27 -19.51 -11.97 5.65
C GLY A 27 -18.10 -12.10 5.09
N SER A 28 -17.80 -11.37 4.02
CA SER A 28 -16.45 -11.28 3.52
C SER A 28 -15.60 -10.77 4.67
N ALA A 29 -14.77 -11.64 5.27
CA ALA A 29 -13.57 -11.15 5.89
C ALA A 29 -12.90 -10.32 4.79
N HIS A 30 -12.81 -9.00 4.95
CA HIS A 30 -11.99 -8.20 4.09
C HIS A 30 -10.59 -8.79 4.24
N ALA A 31 -10.18 -9.60 3.25
CA ALA A 31 -8.79 -9.99 3.16
C ALA A 31 -8.01 -8.66 3.12
N ALA A 32 -7.02 -8.54 4.00
CA ALA A 32 -6.03 -7.48 3.93
C ALA A 32 -5.59 -7.39 2.45
N GLY A 33 -5.79 -6.23 1.81
CA GLY A 33 -5.42 -6.02 0.41
C GLY A 33 -3.90 -6.00 0.24
N CYS A 34 -3.20 -5.74 1.34
CA CYS A 34 -1.75 -5.66 1.48
C CYS A 34 -1.30 -6.62 2.60
N SER A 35 0.00 -6.88 2.70
CA SER A 35 0.54 -7.80 3.69
C SER A 35 1.80 -7.25 4.37
N GLN A 36 1.84 -7.36 5.70
CA GLN A 36 3.06 -7.14 6.48
C GLN A 36 4.14 -8.23 6.31
N SER A 37 3.91 -9.28 5.51
CA SER A 37 4.90 -10.35 5.29
C SER A 37 6.17 -9.89 4.57
N TYR A 38 6.16 -8.69 3.98
CA TYR A 38 7.27 -8.11 3.24
C TYR A 38 8.19 -7.25 4.10
N LEU A 39 7.83 -7.02 5.37
CA LEU A 39 8.64 -6.20 6.27
C LEU A 39 10.10 -6.69 6.30
N PRO A 40 11.07 -5.77 6.25
CA PRO A 40 10.91 -4.32 6.49
C PRO A 40 10.57 -3.47 5.24
N LEU A 41 10.23 -4.10 4.11
CA LEU A 41 9.71 -3.39 2.93
C LEU A 41 8.17 -3.35 2.94
N PRO A 42 7.54 -2.40 2.22
CA PRO A 42 6.11 -2.47 1.95
C PRO A 42 5.76 -3.67 1.08
N ASP A 43 4.49 -4.05 1.11
CA ASP A 43 3.92 -4.95 0.11
C ASP A 43 4.04 -4.31 -1.30
N PRO A 44 4.78 -4.93 -2.24
CA PRO A 44 5.01 -4.34 -3.56
C PRO A 44 3.75 -4.26 -4.43
N ALA A 45 2.69 -5.00 -4.10
CA ALA A 45 1.41 -4.88 -4.80
C ALA A 45 0.62 -3.63 -4.37
N CYS A 46 0.87 -3.13 -3.16
CA CYS A 46 0.18 -1.97 -2.60
C CYS A 46 0.97 -0.68 -2.71
N THR A 47 2.26 -0.72 -2.38
CA THR A 47 3.14 0.45 -2.38
C THR A 47 4.39 0.14 -3.22
N PRO A 48 4.25 0.06 -4.57
CA PRO A 48 5.35 -0.25 -5.48
C PRO A 48 6.44 0.84 -5.58
N GLY A 49 6.16 2.07 -5.13
CA GLY A 49 7.09 3.21 -5.19
C GLY A 49 6.79 4.17 -6.33
N ASP A 50 5.68 4.90 -6.24
CA ASP A 50 5.30 5.91 -7.23
C ASP A 50 6.19 7.18 -7.14
N LEU A 51 6.53 7.76 -8.29
CA LEU A 51 7.50 8.86 -8.39
C LEU A 51 6.82 10.20 -8.72
N ASN A 52 7.42 11.29 -8.24
CA ASN A 52 7.02 12.65 -8.60
C ASN A 52 7.59 13.02 -9.98
N PRO A 53 6.75 13.26 -11.01
CA PRO A 53 7.22 13.58 -12.35
C PRO A 53 7.99 14.90 -12.45
N ASP A 54 7.87 15.80 -11.47
CA ASP A 54 8.62 17.06 -11.41
C ASP A 54 10.07 16.87 -10.94
N VAL A 55 10.40 15.71 -10.35
CA VAL A 55 11.75 15.38 -9.87
C VAL A 55 12.42 14.41 -10.85
N THR A 56 13.38 14.96 -11.58
CA THR A 56 14.18 14.27 -12.59
C THR A 56 15.64 14.64 -12.36
N GLN A 57 16.58 13.91 -12.97
CA GLN A 57 18.01 14.26 -12.87
C GLN A 57 18.29 15.71 -13.28
N SER A 58 17.57 16.26 -14.27
CA SER A 58 17.78 17.65 -14.71
C SER A 58 17.15 18.69 -13.78
N THR A 59 16.23 18.29 -12.89
CA THR A 59 15.53 19.21 -11.97
C THR A 59 15.99 19.07 -10.52
N ILE A 60 16.91 18.16 -10.17
CA ILE A 60 17.36 17.97 -8.78
C ILE A 60 17.94 19.25 -8.16
N GLY A 61 18.61 20.09 -8.97
CA GLY A 61 19.20 21.37 -8.53
C GLY A 61 18.18 22.46 -8.19
N SER A 62 16.92 22.31 -8.60
CA SER A 62 15.79 23.19 -8.22
C SER A 62 14.74 22.49 -7.34
N THR A 63 14.96 21.20 -7.02
CA THR A 63 14.04 20.37 -6.25
C THR A 63 14.74 19.75 -5.03
N ILE A 64 15.04 18.46 -5.03
CA ILE A 64 15.50 17.68 -3.87
C ILE A 64 16.84 18.16 -3.28
N CYS A 65 17.67 18.84 -4.07
CA CYS A 65 18.94 19.42 -3.62
C CYS A 65 18.82 20.88 -3.14
N VAL A 66 17.61 21.45 -3.13
CA VAL A 66 17.32 22.76 -2.56
C VAL A 66 16.79 22.61 -1.14
N SER A 67 17.42 23.32 -0.20
CA SER A 67 16.98 23.32 1.20
C SER A 67 15.52 23.76 1.34
N GLY A 68 14.73 22.98 2.08
CA GLY A 68 13.31 23.26 2.33
C GLY A 68 12.34 22.83 1.23
N TRP A 69 12.80 22.33 0.08
CA TRP A 69 11.91 21.94 -1.02
C TRP A 69 10.87 20.89 -0.61
N THR A 70 11.26 19.86 0.16
CA THR A 70 10.33 18.80 0.57
C THR A 70 9.18 19.33 1.43
N ALA A 71 9.40 20.39 2.22
CA ALA A 71 8.34 21.04 2.99
C ALA A 71 7.26 21.70 2.09
N THR A 72 7.60 22.06 0.85
CA THR A 72 6.65 22.67 -0.10
C THR A 72 5.72 21.67 -0.76
N VAL A 73 6.13 20.40 -0.85
CA VAL A 73 5.36 19.33 -1.51
C VAL A 73 4.73 18.34 -0.54
N ARG A 74 5.21 18.29 0.71
CA ARG A 74 4.73 17.38 1.76
C ARG A 74 3.21 17.48 1.94
N PRO A 75 2.48 16.36 1.98
CA PRO A 75 1.05 16.39 2.27
C PRO A 75 0.77 16.90 3.70
N PRO A 76 -0.41 17.50 3.94
CA PRO A 76 -0.79 17.89 5.29
C PRO A 76 -0.95 16.66 6.20
N SER A 77 -0.63 16.79 7.49
CA SER A 77 -0.73 15.69 8.45
C SER A 77 -2.14 15.12 8.60
N SER A 78 -3.18 15.91 8.31
CA SER A 78 -4.56 15.42 8.29
C SER A 78 -4.80 14.37 7.20
N TYR A 79 -4.12 14.50 6.06
CA TYR A 79 -4.18 13.51 4.98
C TYR A 79 -3.47 12.23 5.40
N THR A 80 -2.20 12.32 5.83
CA THR A 80 -1.39 11.16 6.20
C THR A 80 -1.96 10.43 7.42
N THR A 81 -2.48 11.14 8.42
CA THR A 81 -3.15 10.51 9.58
C THR A 81 -4.40 9.71 9.18
N ALA A 82 -5.17 10.20 8.21
CA ALA A 82 -6.35 9.48 7.72
C ALA A 82 -5.94 8.24 6.92
N LEU A 83 -4.90 8.36 6.08
CA LEU A 83 -4.37 7.26 5.29
C LEU A 83 -3.76 6.16 6.18
N LYS A 84 -2.94 6.54 7.17
CA LYS A 84 -2.34 5.60 8.13
C LYS A 84 -3.35 4.71 8.82
N LYS A 85 -4.46 5.30 9.29
CA LYS A 85 -5.56 4.55 9.94
C LYS A 85 -6.17 3.50 9.01
N LYS A 86 -6.35 3.84 7.74
CA LYS A 86 -6.87 2.95 6.71
C LYS A 86 -5.86 1.83 6.43
N GLN A 87 -4.62 2.20 6.12
CA GLN A 87 -3.62 1.25 5.64
C GLN A 87 -3.12 0.29 6.73
N ILE A 88 -3.12 0.69 8.01
CA ILE A 88 -2.79 -0.24 9.11
C ILE A 88 -3.71 -1.47 9.09
N VAL A 89 -5.01 -1.26 8.82
CA VAL A 89 -5.98 -2.36 8.67
C VAL A 89 -5.76 -3.11 7.35
N GLU A 90 -5.48 -2.40 6.26
CA GLU A 90 -5.27 -3.01 4.93
C GLU A 90 -4.02 -3.89 4.85
N TYR A 91 -2.97 -3.59 5.61
CA TYR A 91 -1.73 -4.38 5.72
C TYR A 91 -1.84 -5.54 6.71
N GLY A 92 -2.91 -5.58 7.51
CA GLY A 92 -3.14 -6.64 8.48
C GLY A 92 -2.13 -6.66 9.63
N TYR A 93 -1.70 -5.48 10.10
CA TYR A 93 -0.89 -5.37 11.30
C TYR A 93 -1.60 -5.93 12.54
N SER A 94 -0.83 -6.30 13.55
CA SER A 94 -1.34 -6.94 14.78
C SER A 94 -2.14 -6.00 15.69
N ASP A 95 -1.98 -4.70 15.53
CA ASP A 95 -2.60 -3.66 16.34
C ASP A 95 -2.97 -2.45 15.48
N THR A 96 -3.60 -1.45 16.11
CA THR A 96 -4.00 -0.18 15.47
C THR A 96 -3.43 1.04 16.17
N SER A 97 -2.34 0.86 16.93
CA SER A 97 -1.66 1.91 17.66
C SER A 97 -0.93 2.82 16.68
N LEU A 98 -1.45 4.02 16.45
CA LEU A 98 -0.83 4.95 15.49
C LEU A 98 0.59 5.39 15.89
N SER A 99 1.00 5.20 17.14
CA SER A 99 2.36 5.52 17.60
C SER A 99 3.39 4.48 17.20
N ASP A 100 2.96 3.34 16.66
CA ASP A 100 3.84 2.21 16.35
C ASP A 100 4.26 2.25 14.86
N TYR A 101 3.72 3.21 14.09
CA TYR A 101 3.91 3.38 12.66
C TYR A 101 4.11 4.85 12.28
N GLU A 102 5.03 5.13 11.36
CA GLU A 102 5.10 6.39 10.60
C GLU A 102 4.27 6.24 9.31
N GLU A 103 3.54 7.28 8.89
CA GLU A 103 2.98 7.26 7.53
C GLU A 103 4.02 7.86 6.60
N ASP A 104 4.74 7.03 5.87
CA ASP A 104 5.93 7.47 5.17
C ASP A 104 5.99 7.04 3.72
N HIS A 105 6.88 7.70 2.99
CA HIS A 105 7.10 7.45 1.58
C HIS A 105 8.03 6.25 1.38
N PHE A 106 7.68 5.30 0.49
CA PHE A 106 8.58 4.19 0.15
C PHE A 106 9.82 4.70 -0.61
N VAL A 107 9.61 5.46 -1.68
CA VAL A 107 10.64 6.35 -2.23
C VAL A 107 10.49 7.70 -1.54
N PRO A 108 11.48 8.20 -0.78
CA PRO A 108 11.34 9.45 -0.04
C PRO A 108 11.16 10.65 -0.96
N LEU A 109 10.57 11.73 -0.42
CA LEU A 109 10.50 13.01 -1.14
C LEU A 109 11.90 13.49 -1.57
N GLU A 110 12.90 13.20 -0.75
CA GLU A 110 14.32 13.46 -0.94
C GLU A 110 14.94 12.73 -2.15
N LEU A 111 14.28 11.70 -2.67
CA LEU A 111 14.61 11.01 -3.93
C LEU A 111 13.49 11.14 -4.98
N GLY A 112 12.58 12.10 -4.79
CA GLY A 112 11.52 12.38 -5.76
C GLY A 112 10.37 11.39 -5.74
N GLY A 113 10.04 10.79 -4.60
CA GLY A 113 8.79 10.04 -4.45
C GLY A 113 7.54 10.91 -4.59
N ALA A 114 6.45 10.31 -5.07
CA ALA A 114 5.17 11.00 -5.22
C ALA A 114 4.59 11.39 -3.84
N PRO A 115 4.23 12.66 -3.60
CA PRO A 115 3.94 13.14 -2.25
C PRO A 115 2.62 12.64 -1.66
N ARG A 116 1.64 12.29 -2.50
CA ARG A 116 0.29 11.89 -2.08
C ARG A 116 -0.15 10.52 -2.61
N SER A 117 0.71 9.82 -3.35
CA SER A 117 0.31 8.54 -3.95
C SER A 117 0.23 7.47 -2.86
N GLU A 118 -0.91 6.79 -2.72
CA GLU A 118 -1.02 5.60 -1.85
C GLU A 118 -0.08 4.48 -2.33
N GLN A 119 0.31 4.48 -3.62
CA GLN A 119 1.32 3.58 -4.17
C GLN A 119 2.76 3.95 -3.78
N ASN A 120 2.95 5.07 -3.07
CA ASN A 120 4.23 5.46 -2.49
C ASN A 120 4.12 5.73 -0.98
N LEU A 121 2.95 5.62 -0.37
CA LEU A 121 2.73 5.87 1.06
C LEU A 121 2.30 4.58 1.76
N TRP A 122 2.88 4.32 2.93
CA TRP A 122 2.56 3.16 3.74
C TRP A 122 2.80 3.42 5.23
N PRO A 123 2.11 2.69 6.12
CA PRO A 123 2.34 2.73 7.56
C PRO A 123 3.61 1.96 7.94
N GLU A 124 4.76 2.61 7.84
CA GLU A 124 6.07 2.05 8.14
C GLU A 124 6.27 1.81 9.64
N PRO A 125 6.59 0.57 10.09
CA PRO A 125 6.77 0.28 11.51
C PRO A 125 7.97 0.96 12.17
N HIS A 126 7.80 1.38 13.41
CA HIS A 126 8.89 1.82 14.30
C HIS A 126 9.57 0.66 15.05
N TYR A 127 9.20 -0.59 14.74
CA TYR A 127 9.69 -1.80 15.40
C TYR A 127 10.18 -2.83 14.38
N GLY A 128 10.90 -3.85 14.87
CA GLY A 128 11.52 -4.87 14.03
C GLY A 128 13.04 -4.78 14.09
N ASN A 129 13.71 -5.49 13.17
CA ASN A 129 15.18 -5.43 13.06
C ASN A 129 15.65 -4.20 12.28
N GLU A 130 14.81 -3.71 11.39
CA GLU A 130 15.03 -2.52 10.55
C GLU A 130 13.77 -1.67 10.70
N THR A 131 13.92 -0.46 11.23
CA THR A 131 12.83 0.43 11.62
C THR A 131 12.75 1.63 10.67
N SER A 132 11.68 2.43 10.79
CA SER A 132 11.58 3.71 10.08
C SER A 132 12.82 4.61 10.27
N ALA A 133 13.45 4.59 11.44
CA ALA A 133 14.66 5.39 11.71
C ALA A 133 15.91 4.85 10.98
N ASP A 134 15.96 3.55 10.72
CA ASP A 134 17.02 2.93 9.93
C ASP A 134 16.85 3.31 8.45
N LYS A 135 15.61 3.29 7.94
CA LYS A 135 15.29 3.79 6.59
C LYS A 135 15.63 5.27 6.45
N ASP A 136 15.25 6.14 7.39
CA ASP A 136 15.62 7.56 7.42
C ASP A 136 17.14 7.78 7.22
N SER A 137 17.95 6.91 7.84
CA SER A 137 19.41 6.98 7.72
C SER A 137 19.91 6.62 6.32
N VAL A 138 19.28 5.64 5.66
CA VAL A 138 19.55 5.28 4.26
C VAL A 138 19.14 6.41 3.32
N GLU A 139 17.91 6.94 3.47
CA GLU A 139 17.37 8.02 2.64
C GLU A 139 18.26 9.27 2.67
N ASN A 140 18.69 9.67 3.88
CA ASN A 140 19.56 10.83 4.06
C ASN A 140 20.92 10.64 3.38
N LYS A 141 21.48 9.43 3.37
CA LYS A 141 22.75 9.12 2.68
C LYS A 141 22.56 9.10 1.17
N LEU A 142 21.51 8.47 0.66
CA LEU A 142 21.20 8.45 -0.77
C LEU A 142 20.95 9.86 -1.32
N LYS A 143 20.18 10.69 -0.61
CA LYS A 143 19.98 12.10 -0.98
C LYS A 143 21.31 12.83 -1.12
N LYS A 144 22.22 12.68 -0.15
CA LYS A 144 23.53 13.33 -0.18
C LYS A 144 24.35 12.87 -1.39
N ALA A 145 24.39 11.57 -1.65
CA ALA A 145 25.11 11.00 -2.79
C ALA A 145 24.54 11.51 -4.13
N VAL A 146 23.20 11.56 -4.27
CA VAL A 146 22.54 12.12 -5.47
C VAL A 146 22.87 13.61 -5.63
N CYS A 147 22.77 14.41 -4.57
CA CYS A 147 23.05 15.84 -4.63
C CYS A 147 24.55 16.19 -4.75
N ALA A 148 25.44 15.21 -4.54
CA ALA A 148 26.87 15.32 -4.80
C ALA A 148 27.26 14.76 -6.18
N ASP A 149 26.29 14.34 -7.00
CA ASP A 149 26.50 13.66 -8.28
C ASP A 149 27.35 12.37 -8.18
N GLU A 150 27.40 11.74 -7.00
CA GLU A 150 28.12 10.47 -6.78
C GLU A 150 27.33 9.28 -7.35
N VAL A 151 26.01 9.35 -7.34
CA VAL A 151 25.08 8.39 -7.95
C VAL A 151 23.97 9.13 -8.69
N SER A 152 23.42 8.53 -9.74
CA SER A 152 22.26 9.12 -10.42
C SER A 152 20.99 8.99 -9.57
N LEU A 153 20.06 9.94 -9.73
CA LEU A 153 18.73 9.87 -9.10
C LEU A 153 18.03 8.54 -9.42
N THR A 154 18.08 8.12 -10.69
CA THR A 154 17.44 6.89 -11.14
C THR A 154 18.03 5.64 -10.50
N ASP A 155 19.35 5.58 -10.29
CA ASP A 155 19.98 4.44 -9.62
C ASP A 155 19.64 4.41 -8.12
N ALA A 156 19.62 5.57 -7.46
CA ALA A 156 19.17 5.68 -6.07
C ALA A 156 17.69 5.26 -5.90
N GLN A 157 16.80 5.70 -6.80
CA GLN A 157 15.39 5.30 -6.82
C GLN A 157 15.22 3.79 -7.03
N LYS A 158 15.96 3.20 -7.98
CA LYS A 158 15.93 1.74 -8.22
C LYS A 158 16.44 0.95 -7.02
N ALA A 159 17.52 1.39 -6.39
CA ALA A 159 18.07 0.74 -5.20
C ALA A 159 17.05 0.77 -4.05
N MET A 160 16.43 1.93 -3.80
CA MET A 160 15.37 2.10 -2.80
C MET A 160 14.18 1.16 -3.06
N MET A 161 13.65 1.13 -4.29
CA MET A 161 12.50 0.30 -4.66
C MET A 161 12.81 -1.21 -4.71
N THR A 162 14.07 -1.58 -4.91
CA THR A 162 14.48 -3.00 -4.93
C THR A 162 14.59 -3.53 -3.52
N ASP A 163 15.39 -2.86 -2.69
CA ASP A 163 15.62 -3.19 -1.29
C ASP A 163 16.36 -2.05 -0.62
N TRP A 164 15.62 -1.22 0.12
CA TRP A 164 16.20 -0.08 0.82
C TRP A 164 17.24 -0.50 1.86
N THR A 165 17.14 -1.70 2.45
CA THR A 165 18.09 -2.18 3.48
C THR A 165 19.48 -2.42 2.91
N THR A 166 19.58 -2.69 1.60
CA THR A 166 20.85 -2.93 0.89
C THR A 166 21.19 -1.83 -0.12
N ALA A 167 20.38 -0.77 -0.22
CA ALA A 167 20.54 0.27 -1.23
C ALA A 167 21.95 0.90 -1.23
N LEU A 168 22.48 1.24 -0.05
CA LEU A 168 23.81 1.86 0.07
C LEU A 168 24.93 0.94 -0.42
N SER A 169 24.93 -0.32 0.01
CA SER A 169 25.98 -1.28 -0.39
C SER A 169 25.86 -1.64 -1.86
N SER A 170 24.64 -1.73 -2.41
CA SER A 170 24.41 -1.98 -3.84
C SER A 170 24.97 -0.86 -4.75
N LEU A 171 25.04 0.36 -4.22
CA LEU A 171 25.58 1.54 -4.90
C LEU A 171 27.05 1.84 -4.55
N GLY A 172 27.68 1.04 -3.68
CA GLY A 172 29.06 1.27 -3.23
C GLY A 172 29.23 2.47 -2.30
N LEU A 173 28.19 2.86 -1.56
CA LEU A 173 28.16 4.00 -0.63
C LEU A 173 28.39 3.60 0.85
N SER A 174 28.90 2.39 1.08
CA SER A 174 29.16 1.81 2.41
C SER A 174 30.51 2.23 3.00
#